data_AF-A0A6F9XJK4-F1
#
_entry.id   AF-A0A6F9XJK4-F1
#
_cell.length_a   1.000
_cell.length_b   1.000
_cell.length_c   1.000
_cell.angle_alpha   90.00
_cell.angle_beta   90.00
_cell.angle_gamma   90.00
#
_symmetry.space_group_name_H-M   'P 1'
#
loop_
_entity.id
_entity.type
_entity.pdbx_description
1 polymer ?
#
loop_
_entity_poly.entity_id
_entity_poly.type
_entity_poly.pdbx_seq_one_letter_code
_entity_poly.pdbx_strand_id
1 'polypeptide(L)'
;MVKRYTDVKAMKESLRKEMIRLGLEKNASKTEYNKRYNKEIAPSATGVLERTNMKWQELMAEFGFAKKQKSGPRQSGITRPRRKWDAAEKNELTLQVVDLIRKYKIRTTVELRQYCKQELDVAYNAMQRHGISWDKIRRAYYEKYHSFINPNDANNFLLLSQDEIKSIVVPIIRKNGFTRTYHYSQWQAEHLNFPSFYIINKIFGDDIEWFQSELDRNKE
;
A
#
# COMPACT_ATOMS: atom_id res chain seq x y z
N MET A 1 -15.33 28.67 -27.91
CA MET A 1 -15.52 27.63 -28.96
C MET A 1 -14.19 26.93 -29.20
N VAL A 2 -14.15 25.59 -29.24
CA VAL A 2 -12.89 24.87 -29.51
C VAL A 2 -12.56 24.99 -31.00
N LYS A 3 -11.39 25.56 -31.31
CA LYS A 3 -10.92 25.72 -32.70
C LYS A 3 -10.75 24.34 -33.35
N ARG A 4 -11.54 24.05 -34.38
CA ARG A 4 -11.43 22.80 -35.15
C ARG A 4 -10.36 22.98 -36.24
N TYR A 5 -9.34 22.15 -36.20
CA TYR A 5 -8.31 22.11 -37.24
C TYR A 5 -8.69 21.06 -38.27
N THR A 6 -8.90 21.48 -39.51
CA THR A 6 -9.16 20.60 -40.67
C THR A 6 -7.86 20.09 -41.30
N ASP A 7 -6.78 20.88 -41.16
CA ASP A 7 -5.45 20.57 -41.67
C ASP A 7 -4.47 20.28 -40.52
N VAL A 8 -3.72 19.19 -40.66
CA VAL A 8 -2.69 18.73 -39.72
C VAL A 8 -1.54 19.74 -39.63
N LYS A 9 -1.17 20.39 -40.74
CA LYS A 9 -0.08 21.38 -40.76
C LYS A 9 -0.46 22.63 -39.96
N ALA A 10 -1.66 23.17 -40.17
CA ALA A 10 -2.20 24.28 -39.38
C ALA A 10 -2.29 23.96 -37.87
N MET A 11 -2.61 22.70 -37.53
CA MET A 11 -2.68 22.24 -36.14
C MET A 11 -1.29 22.19 -35.48
N LYS A 12 -0.28 21.65 -36.17
CA LYS A 12 1.12 21.64 -35.71
C LYS A 12 1.67 23.05 -35.51
N GLU A 13 1.39 23.96 -36.45
CA GLU A 13 1.81 25.35 -36.37
C GLU A 13 1.20 26.08 -35.15
N SER A 14 -0.08 25.81 -34.87
CA SER A 14 -0.77 26.38 -33.70
C SER A 14 -0.20 25.86 -32.38
N LEU A 15 0.15 24.58 -32.30
CA LEU A 15 0.85 24.00 -31.17
C LEU A 15 2.23 24.64 -30.98
N ARG A 16 3.01 24.79 -32.07
CA ARG A 16 4.32 25.43 -32.04
C ARG A 16 4.26 26.86 -31.50
N LYS A 17 3.34 27.68 -31.99
CA LYS A 17 3.15 29.07 -31.53
C LYS A 17 2.79 29.15 -30.05
N GLU A 18 1.93 28.25 -29.58
CA GLU A 18 1.54 28.21 -28.17
C GLU A 18 2.71 27.79 -27.27
N MET A 19 3.54 26.85 -27.73
CA MET A 19 4.74 26.47 -27.00
C MET A 19 5.77 27.60 -26.88
N ILE A 20 5.92 28.42 -27.92
CA ILE A 20 6.73 29.64 -27.89
C ILE A 20 6.13 30.66 -26.91
N ARG A 21 4.81 30.89 -26.98
CA ARG A 21 4.09 31.79 -26.05
C ARG A 21 4.29 31.39 -24.59
N LEU A 22 4.33 30.09 -24.30
CA LEU A 22 4.52 29.55 -22.96
C LEU A 22 5.99 29.50 -22.51
N GLY A 23 6.94 29.85 -23.38
CA GLY A 23 8.37 29.80 -23.10
C GLY A 23 8.91 28.38 -22.96
N LEU A 24 8.29 27.38 -23.60
CA LEU A 24 8.63 25.96 -23.46
C LEU A 24 9.69 25.48 -24.47
N GLU A 25 10.27 26.38 -25.25
CA GLU A 25 11.24 26.06 -26.32
C GLU A 25 12.49 25.35 -25.80
N LYS A 26 12.94 25.71 -24.59
CA LYS A 26 14.12 25.14 -23.92
C LYS A 26 13.79 23.89 -23.08
N ASN A 27 12.53 23.67 -22.75
CA ASN A 27 12.07 22.55 -21.91
C ASN A 27 10.68 22.11 -22.35
N ALA A 28 10.65 21.42 -23.50
CA ALA A 28 9.43 21.00 -24.19
C ALA A 28 8.67 19.88 -23.44
N SER A 29 8.05 20.24 -22.31
CA SER A 29 7.31 19.34 -21.42
C SER A 29 5.84 19.26 -21.82
N LYS A 30 5.38 18.06 -22.22
CA LYS A 30 3.97 17.78 -22.52
C LYS A 30 3.05 18.12 -21.34
N THR A 31 3.48 17.79 -20.13
CA THR A 31 2.71 18.05 -18.90
C THR A 31 2.56 19.54 -18.64
N GLU A 32 3.64 20.29 -18.82
CA GLU A 32 3.63 21.74 -18.59
C GLU A 32 2.77 22.47 -19.64
N TYR A 33 2.87 22.03 -20.89
CA TYR A 33 2.00 22.48 -21.96
C TYR A 33 0.52 22.22 -21.62
N ASN A 34 0.15 20.98 -21.29
CA ASN A 34 -1.23 20.62 -20.99
C ASN A 34 -1.82 21.34 -19.76
N LYS A 35 -0.98 21.80 -18.84
CA LYS A 35 -1.42 22.60 -17.68
C LYS A 35 -1.71 24.06 -18.04
N ARG A 36 -0.97 24.63 -19.00
CA ARG A 36 -0.92 26.08 -19.24
C ARG A 36 -1.45 26.52 -20.61
N TYR A 37 -1.67 25.59 -21.52
CA TYR A 37 -2.17 25.91 -22.86
C TYR A 37 -3.57 26.51 -22.79
N ASN A 38 -3.82 27.48 -23.65
CA ASN A 38 -5.15 28.04 -23.82
C ASN A 38 -5.90 27.22 -24.89
N LYS A 39 -6.99 26.57 -24.45
CA LYS A 39 -7.84 25.67 -25.24
C LYS A 39 -8.55 26.36 -26.42
N GLU A 40 -8.69 27.68 -26.38
CA GLU A 40 -9.36 28.45 -27.42
C GLU A 40 -8.44 28.76 -28.61
N ILE A 41 -7.13 28.85 -28.35
CA ILE A 41 -6.13 29.29 -29.33
C ILE A 41 -5.23 28.16 -29.83
N ALA A 42 -5.11 27.05 -29.08
CA ALA A 42 -4.20 25.96 -29.37
C ALA A 42 -4.80 24.58 -29.09
N PRO A 43 -4.41 23.54 -29.85
CA PRO A 43 -4.90 22.18 -29.66
C PRO A 43 -4.28 21.55 -28.40
N SER A 44 -4.95 20.53 -27.84
CA SER A 44 -4.36 19.72 -26.78
C SER A 44 -3.20 18.88 -27.33
N ALA A 45 -2.17 18.66 -26.52
CA ALA A 45 -1.03 17.84 -26.95
C ALA A 45 -1.47 16.42 -27.34
N THR A 46 -2.42 15.83 -26.61
CA THR A 46 -2.94 14.49 -26.90
C THR A 46 -3.63 14.44 -28.27
N GLY A 47 -4.48 15.40 -28.60
CA GLY A 47 -5.18 15.42 -29.89
C GLY A 47 -4.25 15.62 -31.09
N VAL A 48 -3.16 16.38 -30.93
CA VAL A 48 -2.14 16.49 -31.99
C VAL A 48 -1.42 15.16 -32.20
N LEU A 49 -1.05 14.47 -31.12
CA LEU A 49 -0.33 13.19 -31.21
C LEU A 49 -1.20 12.09 -31.84
N GLU A 50 -2.48 12.00 -31.49
CA GLU A 50 -3.42 11.02 -32.07
C GLU A 50 -3.60 11.23 -33.58
N ARG A 51 -3.71 12.49 -34.02
CA ARG A 51 -3.89 12.82 -35.44
C ARG A 51 -2.62 12.72 -36.29
N THR A 52 -1.45 12.83 -35.66
CA THR A 52 -0.15 12.79 -36.35
C THR A 52 0.54 11.42 -36.24
N ASN A 53 0.07 10.56 -35.34
CA ASN A 53 0.69 9.29 -34.96
C ASN A 53 2.19 9.45 -34.56
N MET A 54 2.58 10.62 -34.07
CA MET A 54 3.95 10.93 -33.66
C MET A 54 4.08 10.84 -32.14
N LYS A 55 5.29 10.54 -31.66
CA LYS A 55 5.63 10.72 -30.25
C LYS A 55 5.88 12.20 -29.97
N TRP A 56 5.59 12.64 -28.74
CA TRP A 56 5.83 14.02 -28.32
C TRP A 56 7.27 14.46 -28.61
N GLN A 57 8.25 13.58 -28.38
CA GLN A 57 9.66 13.88 -28.64
C GLN A 57 10.00 14.09 -30.12
N GLU A 58 9.33 13.37 -31.02
CA GLU A 58 9.51 13.51 -32.47
C GLU A 58 8.91 14.83 -32.94
N LEU A 59 7.72 15.17 -32.43
CA LEU A 59 7.04 16.43 -32.71
C LEU A 59 7.83 17.65 -32.23
N MET A 60 8.45 17.57 -31.05
CA MET A 60 9.31 18.66 -30.55
C MET A 60 10.60 18.81 -31.35
N ALA A 61 11.16 17.69 -31.84
CA ALA A 61 12.32 17.72 -32.72
C ALA A 61 11.99 18.35 -34.07
N GLU A 62 10.82 18.05 -34.64
CA GLU A 62 10.29 18.69 -35.85
C GLU A 62 10.14 20.21 -35.69
N PHE A 63 9.80 20.69 -34.48
CA PHE A 63 9.68 22.11 -34.18
C PHE A 63 11.01 22.81 -33.88
N GLY A 64 12.13 22.08 -33.83
CA GLY A 64 13.44 22.62 -33.43
C GLY A 64 13.54 22.96 -31.94
N PHE A 65 12.64 22.43 -31.10
CA PHE A 65 12.71 22.66 -29.66
C PHE A 65 13.73 21.74 -29.00
N ALA A 66 14.52 22.31 -28.08
CA ALA A 66 15.55 21.58 -27.40
C ALA A 66 14.92 20.50 -26.51
N LYS A 67 15.44 19.28 -26.59
CA LYS A 67 15.10 18.23 -25.63
C LYS A 67 15.45 18.77 -24.24
N LYS A 68 14.52 18.59 -23.28
CA LYS A 68 14.88 18.68 -21.86
C LYS A 68 16.11 17.79 -21.69
N GLN A 69 17.26 18.35 -21.35
CA GLN A 69 18.41 17.54 -20.98
C GLN A 69 17.91 16.62 -19.87
N LYS A 70 17.85 15.32 -20.17
CA LYS A 70 17.71 14.33 -19.10
C LYS A 70 18.89 14.62 -18.19
N SER A 71 18.62 14.82 -16.91
CA SER A 71 19.62 15.02 -15.86
C SER A 71 20.55 13.80 -15.81
N GLY A 72 21.52 13.74 -16.73
CA GLY A 72 22.39 12.58 -17.00
C GLY A 72 21.66 11.23 -17.06
N PRO A 73 22.38 10.12 -17.14
CA PRO A 73 22.02 9.01 -16.27
C PRO A 73 21.98 9.56 -14.83
N ARG A 74 21.03 9.12 -13.99
CA ARG A 74 21.28 9.18 -12.54
C ARG A 74 22.62 8.49 -12.37
N GLN A 75 23.68 9.23 -12.06
CA GLN A 75 24.83 8.61 -11.43
C GLN A 75 24.21 7.90 -10.25
N SER A 76 24.14 6.57 -10.33
CA SER A 76 23.95 5.71 -9.17
C SER A 76 25.16 6.01 -8.31
N GLY A 77 25.09 7.13 -7.59
CA GLY A 77 26.12 7.57 -6.68
C GLY A 77 26.38 6.36 -5.82
N ILE A 78 27.65 5.93 -5.83
CA ILE A 78 28.27 4.94 -4.96
C ILE A 78 27.18 4.19 -4.19
N THR A 79 26.78 3.00 -4.63
CA THR A 79 25.94 2.13 -3.80
C THR A 79 26.68 1.93 -2.50
N ARG A 80 26.44 2.81 -1.52
CA ARG A 80 26.96 2.67 -0.17
C ARG A 80 26.54 1.27 0.23
N PRO A 81 27.47 0.43 0.70
CA PRO A 81 27.12 -0.93 1.10
C PRO A 81 25.92 -0.82 2.02
N ARG A 82 24.79 -1.41 1.60
CA ARG A 82 23.56 -1.35 2.38
C ARG A 82 23.90 -2.02 3.70
N ARG A 83 23.78 -1.28 4.81
CA ARG A 83 23.94 -1.84 6.16
C ARG A 83 23.08 -3.10 6.22
N LYS A 84 23.72 -4.27 6.35
CA LYS A 84 23.01 -5.52 6.54
C LYS A 84 22.79 -5.65 8.04
N TRP A 85 21.54 -5.69 8.46
CA TRP A 85 21.24 -6.09 9.83
C TRP A 85 21.29 -7.60 9.94
N ASP A 86 21.94 -8.09 10.99
CA ASP A 86 21.90 -9.50 11.34
C ASP A 86 20.55 -9.88 11.97
N ALA A 87 20.41 -11.14 12.41
CA ALA A 87 19.18 -11.61 13.00
C ALA A 87 18.90 -10.99 14.38
N ALA A 88 19.94 -10.72 15.18
CA ALA A 88 19.84 -10.16 16.51
C ALA A 88 19.42 -8.68 16.46
N GLU A 89 20.10 -7.88 15.62
CA GLU A 89 19.75 -6.48 15.37
C GLU A 89 18.30 -6.36 14.87
N LYS A 90 17.86 -7.25 13.96
CA LYS A 90 16.47 -7.25 13.48
C LYS A 90 15.48 -7.54 14.60
N ASN A 91 15.80 -8.49 15.48
CA ASN A 91 14.93 -8.84 16.59
C ASN A 91 14.84 -7.67 17.57
N GLU A 92 15.98 -7.07 17.92
CA GLU A 92 16.05 -5.92 18.80
C GLU A 92 15.24 -4.72 18.24
N LEU A 93 15.47 -4.36 16.98
CA LEU A 93 14.69 -3.32 16.29
C LEU A 93 13.19 -3.63 16.29
N THR A 94 12.82 -4.91 16.10
CA THR A 94 11.40 -5.32 16.15
C THR A 94 10.81 -5.09 17.54
N LEU A 95 11.54 -5.45 18.61
CA LEU A 95 11.09 -5.25 19.99
C LEU A 95 11.00 -3.77 20.37
N GLN A 96 11.98 -2.95 19.96
CA GLN A 96 11.94 -1.50 20.15
C GLN A 96 10.71 -0.88 19.46
N VAL A 97 10.40 -1.32 18.24
CA VAL A 97 9.20 -0.90 17.52
C VAL A 97 7.92 -1.33 18.25
N VAL A 98 7.86 -2.55 18.78
CA VAL A 98 6.72 -3.05 19.57
C VAL A 98 6.48 -2.20 20.82
N ASP A 99 7.54 -1.81 21.53
CA ASP A 99 7.44 -0.94 22.70
C ASP A 99 7.01 0.48 22.34
N LEU A 100 7.53 0.99 21.24
CA LEU A 100 7.14 2.28 20.68
C LEU A 100 5.65 2.31 20.31
N ILE A 101 5.13 1.24 19.71
CA ILE A 101 3.70 1.09 19.40
C ILE A 101 2.85 1.17 20.67
N ARG A 102 3.25 0.46 21.73
CA ARG A 102 2.52 0.47 23.00
C ARG A 102 2.58 1.82 23.71
N LYS A 103 3.76 2.46 23.70
CA LYS A 103 4.01 3.77 24.31
C LYS A 103 3.14 4.86 23.69
N TYR A 104 3.12 4.93 22.36
CA TYR A 104 2.41 5.98 21.62
C TYR A 104 1.03 5.58 21.10
N LYS A 105 0.54 4.39 21.46
CA LYS A 105 -0.78 3.85 21.03
C LYS A 105 -0.97 3.88 19.52
N ILE A 106 0.09 3.59 18.78
CA ILE A 106 0.09 3.59 17.31
C ILE A 106 -0.82 2.48 16.81
N ARG A 107 -1.71 2.81 15.87
CA ARG A 107 -2.66 1.84 15.29
C ARG A 107 -2.40 1.58 13.82
N THR A 108 -1.68 2.48 13.14
CA THR A 108 -1.49 2.43 11.70
C THR A 108 -0.01 2.45 11.29
N THR A 109 0.27 1.95 10.10
CA THR A 109 1.61 1.99 9.52
C THR A 109 2.07 3.41 9.16
N VAL A 110 1.13 4.35 8.97
CA VAL A 110 1.42 5.75 8.68
C VAL A 110 1.99 6.44 9.91
N GLU A 111 1.32 6.29 11.05
CA GLU A 111 1.82 6.76 12.35
C GLU A 111 3.16 6.12 12.70
N LEU A 112 3.28 4.79 12.49
CA LEU A 112 4.53 4.08 12.76
C LEU A 112 5.72 4.70 12.01
N ARG A 113 5.55 5.05 10.72
CA ARG A 113 6.64 5.66 9.93
C ARG A 113 7.16 6.95 10.54
N GLN A 114 6.27 7.77 11.11
CA GLN A 114 6.63 9.03 11.74
C GLN A 114 7.45 8.79 13.00
N TYR A 115 6.95 7.95 13.91
CA TYR A 115 7.62 7.69 15.18
C TYR A 115 8.92 6.91 15.03
N CYS A 116 9.01 5.94 14.12
CA CYS A 116 10.28 5.22 13.88
C CYS A 116 11.40 6.17 13.47
N LYS A 117 11.09 7.20 12.66
CA LYS A 117 12.10 8.18 12.25
C LYS A 117 12.49 9.12 13.39
N GLN A 118 11.56 9.48 14.26
CA GLN A 118 11.80 10.39 15.37
C GLN A 118 12.54 9.73 16.53
N GLU A 119 12.16 8.50 16.90
CA GLU A 119 12.62 7.85 18.13
C GLU A 119 13.79 6.89 17.89
N LEU A 120 13.81 6.21 16.73
CA LEU A 120 14.81 5.17 16.43
C LEU A 120 15.84 5.61 15.39
N ASP A 121 15.69 6.81 14.83
CA ASP A 121 16.42 7.32 13.64
C ASP A 121 16.43 6.36 12.43
N VAL A 122 15.51 5.40 12.40
CA VAL A 122 15.42 4.37 11.35
C VAL A 122 14.07 4.50 10.65
N ALA A 123 14.10 4.67 9.33
CA ALA A 123 12.88 4.69 8.54
C ALA A 123 12.24 3.30 8.48
N TYR A 124 10.92 3.21 8.70
CA TYR A 124 10.20 1.94 8.62
C TYR A 124 10.34 1.25 7.25
N ASN A 125 10.40 1.99 6.15
CA ASN A 125 10.65 1.42 4.82
C ASN A 125 12.05 0.78 4.67
N ALA A 126 13.03 1.20 5.48
CA ALA A 126 14.30 0.48 5.56
C ALA A 126 14.10 -0.85 6.29
N MET A 127 13.37 -0.84 7.41
CA MET A 127 13.06 -2.06 8.17
C MET A 127 12.34 -3.12 7.35
N GLN A 128 11.32 -2.72 6.58
CA GLN A 128 10.60 -3.62 5.69
C GLN A 128 11.51 -4.30 4.66
N ARG A 129 12.45 -3.55 4.05
CA ARG A 129 13.42 -4.10 3.10
C ARG A 129 14.37 -5.12 3.73
N HIS A 130 14.55 -5.09 5.05
CA HIS A 130 15.36 -6.03 5.80
C HIS A 130 14.56 -7.19 6.44
N GLY A 131 13.25 -7.29 6.13
CA GLY A 131 12.38 -8.39 6.56
C GLY A 131 11.61 -8.12 7.86
N ILE A 132 11.57 -6.87 8.33
CA ILE A 132 10.72 -6.46 9.45
C ILE A 132 9.42 -5.90 8.87
N SER A 133 8.49 -6.80 8.52
CA SER A 133 7.18 -6.45 7.98
C SER A 133 6.20 -6.01 9.09
N TRP A 134 5.08 -5.40 8.68
CA TRP A 134 4.00 -5.06 9.63
C TRP A 134 3.47 -6.31 10.33
N ASP A 135 3.27 -7.41 9.62
CA ASP A 135 2.79 -8.66 10.19
C ASP A 135 3.76 -9.24 11.22
N LYS A 136 5.07 -9.16 10.95
CA LYS A 136 6.10 -9.56 11.91
C LYS A 136 6.03 -8.72 13.19
N ILE A 137 5.81 -7.42 13.05
CA ILE A 137 5.62 -6.51 14.20
C ILE A 137 4.33 -6.84 14.95
N ARG A 138 3.21 -7.07 14.24
CA ARG A 138 1.93 -7.45 14.84
C ARG A 138 2.04 -8.75 15.62
N ARG A 139 2.74 -9.76 15.06
CA ARG A 139 3.01 -11.04 15.72
C ARG A 139 3.86 -10.84 16.98
N ALA A 140 4.99 -10.13 16.87
CA ALA A 140 5.85 -9.85 18.02
C ALA A 140 5.13 -9.06 19.12
N TYR A 141 4.24 -8.13 18.75
CA TYR A 141 3.40 -7.40 19.69
C TYR A 141 2.44 -8.34 20.43
N TYR A 142 1.77 -9.24 19.70
CA TYR A 142 0.88 -10.23 20.29
C TYR A 142 1.64 -11.19 21.22
N GLU A 143 2.80 -11.69 20.82
CA GLU A 143 3.64 -12.57 21.65
C GLU A 143 4.10 -11.88 22.94
N LYS A 144 4.44 -10.59 22.87
CA LYS A 144 4.91 -9.83 24.04
C LYS A 144 3.79 -9.44 25.01
N TYR A 145 2.60 -9.15 24.49
CA TYR A 145 1.54 -8.48 25.24
C TYR A 145 0.19 -9.19 25.26
N HIS A 146 0.07 -10.34 24.59
CA HIS A 146 -1.17 -11.11 24.43
C HIS A 146 -2.38 -10.25 24.04
N SER A 147 -2.15 -9.22 23.22
CA SER A 147 -3.16 -8.26 22.77
C SER A 147 -2.83 -7.81 21.35
N PHE A 148 -3.84 -7.35 20.62
CA PHE A 148 -3.67 -6.84 19.28
C PHE A 148 -3.49 -5.32 19.26
N ILE A 149 -2.69 -4.83 18.31
CA ILE A 149 -2.45 -3.40 18.10
C ILE A 149 -3.77 -2.66 17.80
N ASN A 150 -4.60 -3.23 16.93
CA ASN A 150 -5.95 -2.75 16.67
C ASN A 150 -6.94 -3.89 16.97
N PRO A 151 -7.59 -3.92 18.13
CA PRO A 151 -8.50 -5.01 18.51
C PRO A 151 -9.64 -5.28 17.52
N ASN A 152 -10.05 -4.27 16.75
CA ASN A 152 -11.17 -4.37 15.81
C ASN A 152 -10.73 -4.83 14.41
N ASP A 153 -9.45 -5.12 14.19
CA ASP A 153 -8.97 -5.64 12.91
C ASP A 153 -9.23 -7.15 12.83
N ALA A 154 -10.17 -7.54 11.97
CA ALA A 154 -10.49 -8.95 11.73
C ALA A 154 -9.27 -9.78 11.27
N ASN A 155 -8.26 -9.14 10.67
CA ASN A 155 -7.04 -9.81 10.20
C ASN A 155 -6.03 -10.09 11.33
N ASN A 156 -6.33 -9.74 12.58
CA ASN A 156 -5.50 -10.08 13.74
C ASN A 156 -5.31 -11.59 13.90
N PHE A 157 -6.40 -12.33 13.75
CA PHE A 157 -6.42 -13.77 13.95
C PHE A 157 -5.69 -14.54 12.85
N LEU A 158 -5.47 -13.94 11.67
CA LEU A 158 -4.64 -14.53 10.60
C LEU A 158 -3.15 -14.62 10.99
N LEU A 159 -2.75 -14.00 12.11
CA LEU A 159 -1.39 -14.08 12.66
C LEU A 159 -1.21 -15.26 13.63
N LEU A 160 -2.29 -15.95 13.97
CA LEU A 160 -2.29 -17.01 14.97
C LEU A 160 -2.18 -18.38 14.31
N SER A 161 -1.55 -19.33 15.01
CA SER A 161 -1.55 -20.73 14.63
C SER A 161 -2.93 -21.34 14.79
N GLN A 162 -3.14 -22.51 14.18
CA GLN A 162 -4.34 -23.30 14.37
C GLN A 162 -4.61 -23.61 15.87
N ASP A 163 -3.57 -23.98 16.62
CA ASP A 163 -3.72 -24.30 18.05
C ASP A 163 -4.07 -23.05 18.89
N GLU A 164 -3.48 -21.90 18.57
CA GLU A 164 -3.83 -20.63 19.21
C GLU A 164 -5.30 -20.28 18.95
N ILE A 165 -5.80 -20.46 17.72
CA ILE A 165 -7.22 -20.24 17.41
C ILE A 165 -8.12 -21.22 18.16
N LYS A 166 -7.78 -22.52 18.20
CA LYS A 166 -8.52 -23.53 18.97
C LYS A 166 -8.61 -23.14 20.45
N SER A 167 -7.51 -22.68 21.03
CA SER A 167 -7.45 -22.27 22.44
C SER A 167 -8.39 -21.10 22.77
N ILE A 168 -8.66 -20.23 21.79
CA ILE A 168 -9.59 -19.10 21.92
C ILE A 168 -11.04 -19.54 21.70
N VAL A 169 -11.29 -20.36 20.68
CA VAL A 169 -12.63 -20.67 20.17
C VAL A 169 -13.33 -21.76 20.99
N VAL A 170 -12.62 -22.83 21.35
CA VAL A 170 -13.20 -24.00 22.03
C VAL A 170 -13.84 -23.63 23.38
N PRO A 171 -13.19 -22.86 24.27
CA PRO A 171 -13.81 -22.46 25.53
C PRO A 171 -15.10 -21.67 25.34
N ILE A 172 -15.19 -20.86 24.29
CA ILE A 172 -16.37 -20.06 23.98
C ILE A 172 -17.53 -20.92 23.47
N ILE A 173 -17.24 -21.88 22.57
CA ILE A 173 -18.24 -22.85 22.09
C ILE A 173 -18.85 -23.60 23.27
N ARG A 174 -18.00 -24.13 24.17
CA ARG A 174 -18.43 -24.90 25.34
C ARG A 174 -19.18 -24.04 26.35
N LYS A 175 -18.63 -22.88 26.72
CA LYS A 175 -19.24 -21.98 27.72
C LYS A 175 -20.63 -21.50 27.31
N ASN A 176 -20.86 -21.23 26.03
CA ASN A 176 -22.14 -20.75 25.53
C ASN A 176 -23.04 -21.87 25.01
N GLY A 177 -22.61 -23.14 25.07
CA GLY A 177 -23.39 -24.27 24.58
C GLY A 177 -23.75 -24.17 23.09
N PHE A 178 -22.85 -23.66 22.26
CA PHE A 178 -23.13 -23.55 20.83
C PHE A 178 -23.18 -24.94 20.18
N THR A 179 -24.28 -25.22 19.48
CA THR A 179 -24.52 -26.50 18.79
C THR A 179 -24.53 -26.36 17.26
N ARG A 180 -24.45 -25.12 16.75
CA ARG A 180 -24.46 -24.79 15.32
C ARG A 180 -23.51 -23.63 15.03
N THR A 181 -22.88 -23.66 13.85
CA THR A 181 -22.01 -22.58 13.34
C THR A 181 -22.73 -21.22 13.30
N TYR A 182 -24.04 -21.23 13.02
CA TYR A 182 -24.89 -20.06 13.03
C TYR A 182 -24.96 -19.39 14.41
N HIS A 183 -25.09 -20.15 15.51
CA HIS A 183 -25.15 -19.58 16.86
C HIS A 183 -23.83 -18.89 17.23
N TYR A 184 -22.70 -19.51 16.91
CA TYR A 184 -21.39 -18.89 17.07
C TYR A 184 -21.28 -17.59 16.26
N SER A 185 -21.73 -17.60 15.01
CA SER A 185 -21.63 -16.44 14.11
C SER A 185 -22.49 -15.27 14.58
N GLN A 186 -23.71 -15.52 15.08
CA GLN A 186 -24.56 -14.49 15.68
C GLN A 186 -23.91 -13.88 16.92
N TRP A 187 -23.38 -14.71 17.81
CA TRP A 187 -22.69 -14.23 19.01
C TRP A 187 -21.44 -13.43 18.65
N GLN A 188 -20.64 -13.89 17.68
CA GLN A 188 -19.41 -13.21 17.26
C GLN A 188 -19.69 -11.82 16.64
N ALA A 189 -20.85 -11.61 16.03
CA ALA A 189 -21.24 -10.31 15.47
C ALA A 189 -21.28 -9.20 16.54
N GLU A 190 -21.58 -9.56 17.80
CA GLU A 190 -21.55 -8.65 18.96
C GLU A 190 -20.19 -8.64 19.67
N HIS A 191 -19.32 -9.61 19.37
CA HIS A 191 -18.03 -9.85 20.04
C HIS A 191 -16.87 -9.83 19.03
N LEU A 192 -16.61 -8.66 18.46
CA LEU A 192 -15.62 -8.45 17.38
C LEU A 192 -14.16 -8.80 17.77
N ASN A 193 -13.90 -8.99 19.06
CA ASN A 193 -12.63 -9.45 19.61
C ASN A 193 -12.45 -10.99 19.55
N PHE A 194 -13.30 -11.70 18.80
CA PHE A 194 -13.20 -13.13 18.53
C PHE A 194 -13.14 -13.42 17.02
N PRO A 195 -12.50 -14.52 16.60
CA PRO A 195 -12.35 -14.85 15.19
C PRO A 195 -13.71 -15.17 14.57
N SER A 196 -14.05 -14.53 13.46
CA SER A 196 -15.27 -14.88 12.72
C SER A 196 -15.16 -16.28 12.11
N PHE A 197 -16.29 -16.92 11.83
CA PHE A 197 -16.30 -18.22 11.16
C PHE A 197 -15.56 -18.19 9.81
N TYR A 198 -15.62 -17.07 9.08
CA TYR A 198 -14.83 -16.88 7.85
C TYR A 198 -13.31 -17.01 8.10
N ILE A 199 -12.81 -16.38 9.16
CA ILE A 199 -11.40 -16.45 9.53
C ILE A 199 -11.01 -17.86 9.94
N ILE A 200 -11.84 -18.52 10.75
CA ILE A 200 -11.62 -19.92 11.16
C ILE A 200 -11.55 -20.80 9.90
N ASN A 201 -12.54 -20.71 9.01
CA ASN A 201 -12.55 -21.48 7.77
C ASN A 201 -11.31 -21.20 6.88
N LYS A 202 -10.84 -19.95 6.84
CA LYS A 202 -9.64 -19.57 6.07
C LYS A 202 -8.33 -20.13 6.64
N ILE A 203 -8.22 -20.27 7.96
CA ILE A 203 -7.02 -20.78 8.63
C ILE A 203 -6.97 -22.31 8.59
N PHE A 204 -8.13 -22.96 8.73
CA PHE A 204 -8.21 -24.42 8.83
C PHE A 204 -8.48 -25.11 7.49
N GLY A 205 -9.14 -24.45 6.54
CA GLY A 205 -9.48 -25.05 5.25
C GLY A 205 -10.21 -26.39 5.44
N ASP A 206 -9.63 -27.45 4.91
CA ASP A 206 -10.18 -28.81 4.97
C ASP A 206 -10.20 -29.38 6.41
N ASP A 207 -9.34 -28.89 7.32
CA ASP A 207 -9.29 -29.33 8.71
C ASP A 207 -10.42 -28.74 9.57
N ILE A 208 -11.40 -28.03 9.00
CA ILE A 208 -12.47 -27.35 9.76
C ILE A 208 -13.40 -28.32 10.51
N GLU A 209 -13.33 -29.63 10.25
CA GLU A 209 -14.13 -30.66 10.91
C GLU A 209 -14.07 -30.61 12.43
N TRP A 210 -12.93 -30.20 13.02
CA TRP A 210 -12.81 -30.05 14.48
C TRP A 210 -13.85 -29.05 15.03
N PHE A 211 -14.15 -27.98 14.29
CA PHE A 211 -15.10 -26.96 14.74
C PHE A 211 -16.52 -27.55 14.78
N GLN A 212 -16.87 -28.37 13.78
CA GLN A 212 -18.14 -29.08 13.76
C GLN A 212 -18.22 -30.12 14.89
N SER A 213 -17.14 -30.88 15.11
CA SER A 213 -17.05 -31.85 16.20
C SER A 213 -17.26 -31.19 17.58
N GLU A 214 -16.67 -30.01 17.83
CA GLU A 214 -16.85 -29.30 19.10
C GLU A 214 -18.28 -28.76 19.28
N LEU A 215 -18.97 -28.39 18.21
CA LEU A 215 -20.39 -28.03 18.28
C LEU A 215 -21.28 -29.25 18.57
N ASP A 216 -20.94 -30.40 17.99
CA ASP A 216 -21.71 -31.63 18.17
C ASP A 216 -21.60 -32.17 19.60
N ARG A 217 -20.44 -32.01 20.26
CA ARG A 217 -20.25 -32.34 21.68
C ARG A 217 -21.22 -31.63 22.65
N ASN A 218 -21.75 -30.47 22.28
CA ASN A 218 -22.72 -29.74 23.10
C ASN A 218 -24.17 -30.19 22.88
N LYS A 219 -24.42 -31.13 21.95
CA LYS A 219 -25.75 -31.71 21.71
C LYS A 219 -26.03 -32.90 22.62
N GLU A 220 -24.98 -33.49 23.18
CA GLU A 220 -25.00 -34.59 24.16
C GLU A 220 -25.20 -34.06 25.58
#